data_AF-A0A2A4RPT5-F1
#
_entry.id   AF-A0A2A4RPT5-F1
#
_cell.length_a   1.000
_cell.length_b   1.000
_cell.length_c   1.000
_cell.angle_alpha   90.00
_cell.angle_beta   90.00
_cell.angle_gamma   90.00
#
_symmetry.space_group_name_H-M   'P 1'
#
loop_
_entity.id
_entity.type
_entity.pdbx_description
1 polymer ?
#
loop_
_entity_poly.entity_id
_entity_poly.type
_entity_poly.pdbx_seq_one_letter_code
_entity_poly.pdbx_strand_id
1 'polypeptide(L)'
;MTKLIFISLILVGNLTFGQESISDWKKLNESMSMKSYVENQAYEYLKFNNAVQDSISIKKIKISHEGVDTEIIIRDFSNVKNPLIVINQYPIEGLNVLEFISLSDIEKIDLYKPSDELSGIYGSLAKYGLIDVEMNNRKWRKLKRKYGRR
;
A
#
# COMPACT_ATOMS: atom_id res chain seq x y z
N MET A 1 -21.12 -39.50 32.00
CA MET A 1 -22.03 -38.38 31.67
C MET A 1 -21.18 -37.20 31.21
N THR A 2 -20.98 -37.08 29.90
CA THR A 2 -20.14 -36.05 29.27
C THR A 2 -21.00 -34.83 28.94
N LYS A 3 -20.83 -33.73 29.68
CA LYS A 3 -21.44 -32.45 29.34
C LYS A 3 -20.57 -31.77 28.27
N LEU A 4 -21.02 -31.80 27.02
CA LEU A 4 -20.51 -30.94 25.96
C LEU A 4 -21.16 -29.56 26.14
N ILE A 5 -20.37 -28.58 26.58
CA ILE A 5 -20.79 -27.18 26.59
C ILE A 5 -20.40 -26.59 25.23
N PHE A 6 -21.37 -26.41 24.35
CA PHE A 6 -21.21 -25.62 23.14
C PHE A 6 -21.22 -24.14 23.52
N ILE A 7 -20.07 -23.47 23.41
CA ILE A 7 -20.00 -22.01 23.47
C ILE A 7 -19.87 -21.52 22.03
N SER A 8 -21.01 -21.15 21.42
CA SER A 8 -21.01 -20.39 20.18
C SER A 8 -20.74 -18.92 20.49
N LEU A 9 -19.47 -18.50 20.41
CA LEU A 9 -19.10 -17.08 20.42
C LEU A 9 -19.33 -16.52 19.01
N ILE A 10 -20.56 -16.05 18.78
CA ILE A 10 -20.89 -15.24 17.60
C ILE A 10 -20.38 -13.83 17.88
N LEU A 11 -19.11 -13.58 17.54
CA LEU A 11 -18.59 -12.22 17.33
C LEU A 11 -18.88 -11.83 15.88
N VAL A 12 -20.15 -11.54 15.59
CA VAL A 12 -20.50 -10.73 14.39
C VAL A 12 -20.37 -9.28 14.83
N GLY A 13 -19.14 -8.86 15.06
CA GLY A 13 -18.80 -7.45 15.03
C GLY A 13 -18.78 -7.06 13.57
N ASN A 14 -19.84 -6.41 13.08
CA ASN A 14 -19.81 -5.66 11.83
C ASN A 14 -18.79 -4.53 12.00
N LEU A 15 -17.51 -4.86 11.80
CA LEU A 15 -16.49 -3.86 11.50
C LEU A 15 -16.82 -3.42 10.08
N THR A 16 -17.66 -2.40 9.96
CA THR A 16 -17.78 -1.60 8.75
C THR A 16 -16.47 -0.82 8.58
N PHE A 17 -15.41 -1.54 8.24
CA PHE A 17 -14.15 -0.94 7.86
C PHE A 17 -14.33 -0.28 6.50
N GLY A 18 -14.06 1.02 6.49
CA GLY A 18 -13.74 1.87 5.34
C GLY A 18 -14.33 1.45 4.00
N GLN A 19 -15.40 2.14 3.59
CA GLN A 19 -15.88 2.31 2.22
C GLN A 19 -15.13 1.44 1.19
N GLU A 20 -15.49 0.16 1.15
CA GLU A 20 -14.91 -0.85 0.26
C GLU A 20 -15.17 -0.40 -1.19
N SER A 21 -14.12 0.04 -1.89
CA SER A 21 -14.13 0.24 -3.34
C SER A 21 -14.06 -1.12 -4.04
N ILE A 22 -14.98 -2.03 -3.71
CA ILE A 22 -15.03 -3.39 -4.29
C ILE A 22 -15.40 -3.35 -5.79
N SER A 23 -15.97 -2.24 -6.30
CA SER A 23 -16.77 -2.30 -7.53
C SER A 23 -16.09 -1.89 -8.84
N ASP A 24 -14.94 -1.22 -8.84
CA ASP A 24 -14.53 -0.49 -10.05
C ASP A 24 -13.35 -1.13 -10.80
N TRP A 25 -12.48 -1.91 -10.14
CA TRP A 25 -11.32 -2.49 -10.82
C TRP A 25 -11.70 -3.62 -11.81
N LYS A 26 -12.78 -4.36 -11.56
CA LYS A 26 -13.27 -5.41 -12.47
C LYS A 26 -13.77 -4.88 -13.81
N LYS A 27 -13.98 -3.57 -13.94
CA LYS A 27 -14.35 -2.92 -15.21
C LYS A 27 -13.13 -2.44 -16.00
N LEU A 28 -11.93 -2.57 -15.44
CA LEU A 28 -10.69 -2.14 -16.07
C LEU A 28 -10.17 -3.19 -17.05
N ASN A 29 -9.31 -2.75 -17.96
CA ASN A 29 -8.65 -3.63 -18.90
C ASN A 29 -7.86 -4.71 -18.14
N GLU A 30 -8.30 -5.96 -18.26
CA GLU A 30 -7.72 -7.14 -17.60
C GLU A 30 -6.22 -7.36 -17.90
N SER A 31 -5.75 -6.87 -19.05
CA SER A 31 -4.35 -6.92 -19.48
C SER A 31 -3.46 -5.81 -18.89
N MET A 32 -4.06 -4.83 -18.19
CA MET A 32 -3.32 -3.79 -17.50
C MET A 32 -2.46 -4.41 -16.40
N SER A 33 -1.24 -3.90 -16.22
CA SER A 33 -0.39 -4.32 -15.10
C SER A 33 -0.89 -3.72 -13.79
N MET A 34 -0.70 -4.46 -12.70
CA MET A 34 -1.04 -3.99 -11.36
C MET A 34 -0.27 -2.71 -11.01
N LYS A 35 0.98 -2.56 -11.49
CA LYS A 35 1.73 -1.32 -11.32
C LYS A 35 1.01 -0.12 -11.93
N SER A 36 0.55 -0.25 -13.18
CA SER A 36 -0.16 0.81 -13.88
C SER A 36 -1.47 1.17 -13.17
N TYR A 37 -2.20 0.18 -12.66
CA TYR A 37 -3.40 0.42 -11.85
C TYR A 37 -3.07 1.20 -10.57
N VAL A 38 -2.03 0.79 -9.84
CA VAL A 38 -1.63 1.45 -8.58
C VAL A 38 -1.26 2.92 -8.83
N GLU A 39 -0.38 3.16 -9.80
CA GLU A 39 0.16 4.49 -10.09
C GLU A 39 -0.89 5.45 -10.65
N ASN A 40 -1.83 4.96 -11.48
CA ASN A 40 -2.78 5.82 -12.19
C ASN A 40 -4.15 5.92 -11.53
N GLN A 41 -4.53 4.99 -10.62
CA GLN A 41 -5.88 4.95 -10.07
C GLN A 41 -5.90 4.78 -8.56
N ALA A 42 -5.20 3.77 -8.02
CA ALA A 42 -5.24 3.50 -6.58
C ALA A 42 -4.68 4.69 -5.77
N TYR A 43 -3.57 5.28 -6.23
CA TYR A 43 -3.01 6.47 -5.60
C TYR A 43 -3.95 7.67 -5.66
N GLU A 44 -4.66 7.90 -6.76
CA GLU A 44 -5.65 8.97 -6.86
C GLU A 44 -6.78 8.76 -5.84
N TYR A 45 -7.33 7.54 -5.76
CA TYR A 45 -8.37 7.20 -4.78
C TYR A 45 -7.91 7.41 -3.33
N LEU A 46 -6.67 7.02 -3.03
CA LEU A 46 -6.04 7.19 -1.73
C LEU A 46 -5.61 8.65 -1.46
N LYS A 47 -5.77 9.56 -2.43
CA LYS A 47 -5.29 10.95 -2.41
C LYS A 47 -3.78 11.03 -2.15
N PHE A 48 -3.03 10.03 -2.61
CA PHE A 48 -1.59 9.98 -2.52
C PHE A 48 -0.97 10.79 -3.67
N ASN A 49 -0.15 11.79 -3.33
CA ASN A 49 0.51 12.65 -4.32
C ASN A 49 1.95 12.20 -4.58
N ASN A 50 2.14 11.37 -5.61
CA ASN A 50 3.46 10.87 -6.01
C ASN A 50 4.40 11.98 -6.52
N ALA A 51 3.86 13.08 -7.08
CA ALA A 51 4.67 14.18 -7.62
C ALA A 51 5.46 14.96 -6.55
N VAL A 52 5.02 14.89 -5.28
CA VAL A 52 5.76 15.51 -4.16
C VAL A 52 7.09 14.79 -3.91
N GLN A 53 7.17 13.48 -4.20
CA GLN A 53 8.37 12.66 -4.02
C GLN A 53 9.53 13.14 -4.92
N ASP A 54 9.23 13.48 -6.19
CA ASP A 54 10.24 13.96 -7.15
C ASP A 54 10.74 15.37 -6.82
N SER A 55 9.89 16.23 -6.23
CA SER A 55 10.27 17.62 -5.91
C SER A 55 11.32 17.74 -4.79
N ILE A 56 11.48 16.71 -3.97
CA ILE A 56 12.39 16.70 -2.81
C ILE A 56 13.79 16.24 -3.22
N SER A 57 13.92 15.25 -4.12
CA SER A 57 15.22 14.78 -4.63
C SER A 57 15.94 15.85 -5.47
N ILE A 58 15.19 16.80 -6.04
CA ILE A 58 15.69 17.92 -6.85
C ILE A 58 16.20 19.09 -5.99
N LYS A 59 15.80 19.21 -4.71
CA LYS A 59 16.26 20.27 -3.81
C LYS A 59 17.65 19.95 -3.26
N LYS A 60 18.67 20.00 -4.13
CA LYS A 60 20.08 20.03 -3.74
C LYS A 60 20.33 21.23 -2.83
N ILE A 61 20.81 20.96 -1.63
CA ILE A 61 21.25 21.94 -0.64
C ILE A 61 22.35 22.80 -1.29
N LYS A 62 22.06 24.08 -1.55
CA LYS A 62 23.07 25.07 -1.91
C LYS A 62 23.53 25.74 -0.63
N ILE A 63 24.73 25.40 -0.17
CA ILE A 63 25.44 26.20 0.84
C ILE A 63 26.06 27.37 0.07
N SER A 64 25.58 28.57 0.32
CA SER A 64 26.19 29.79 -0.23
C SER A 64 26.52 30.75 0.91
N HIS A 65 27.64 30.50 1.60
CA HIS A 65 28.62 31.51 2.02
C HIS A 65 29.63 30.90 3.01
N GLU A 66 30.90 31.27 2.85
CA GLU A 66 31.96 31.06 3.84
C GLU A 66 31.89 32.21 4.86
N GLY A 67 31.28 31.99 6.02
CA GLY A 67 31.18 32.99 7.10
C GLY A 67 30.82 32.34 8.44
N VAL A 68 31.38 32.88 9.53
CA VAL A 68 31.35 32.27 10.88
C VAL A 68 29.94 32.26 11.51
N ASP A 69 28.99 33.03 10.96
CA ASP A 69 27.58 33.09 11.39
C ASP A 69 26.62 32.51 10.34
N THR A 70 26.87 31.29 9.88
CA THR A 70 25.97 30.62 8.92
C THR A 70 24.86 29.87 9.64
N GLU A 71 23.62 30.34 9.50
CA GLU A 71 22.42 29.61 9.96
C GLU A 71 22.09 28.49 8.96
N ILE A 72 22.22 27.23 9.41
CA ILE A 72 21.85 26.05 8.62
C ILE A 72 20.36 25.77 8.84
N ILE A 73 19.53 26.19 7.89
CA ILE A 73 18.10 25.84 7.88
C ILE A 73 17.94 24.45 7.25
N ILE A 74 17.78 23.42 8.09
CA ILE A 74 17.41 22.07 7.64
C ILE A 74 15.91 22.07 7.34
N ARG A 75 15.55 22.13 6.06
CA ARG A 75 14.16 21.99 5.61
C ARG A 75 13.78 20.50 5.64
N ASP A 76 12.88 20.20 6.56
CA ASP A 76 12.16 18.95 6.78
C ASP A 76 12.22 17.96 5.60
N PHE A 77 13.01 16.89 5.76
CA PHE A 77 12.94 15.70 4.91
C PHE A 77 11.65 14.96 5.23
N SER A 78 10.51 15.51 4.81
CA SER A 78 9.25 14.77 4.80
C SER A 78 9.37 13.67 3.74
N ASN A 79 9.88 12.51 4.15
CA ASN A 79 9.79 11.29 3.36
C ASN A 79 8.29 11.01 3.17
N VAL A 80 7.74 11.38 2.02
CA VAL A 80 6.39 11.01 1.62
C VAL A 80 6.32 9.49 1.72
N LYS A 81 5.53 9.00 2.69
CA LYS A 81 5.40 7.57 2.95
C LYS A 81 4.34 7.02 2.01
N ASN A 82 4.76 6.07 1.18
CA ASN A 82 3.87 5.37 0.26
C ASN A 82 2.81 4.58 1.04
N PRO A 83 1.59 4.43 0.48
CA PRO A 83 0.63 3.47 0.99
C PRO A 83 1.25 2.07 1.07
N LEU A 84 0.89 1.32 2.10
CA LEU A 84 1.31 -0.07 2.22
C LEU A 84 0.61 -0.91 1.14
N ILE A 85 1.36 -1.75 0.44
CA ILE A 85 0.81 -2.71 -0.51
C ILE A 85 1.00 -4.11 0.04
N VAL A 86 -0.09 -4.88 0.10
CA VAL A 86 -0.11 -6.25 0.62
C VAL A 86 -0.68 -7.16 -0.46
N ILE A 87 0.03 -8.26 -0.76
CA ILE A 87 -0.44 -9.30 -1.68
C ILE A 87 -0.53 -10.62 -0.92
N ASN A 88 -1.74 -11.19 -0.83
CA ASN A 88 -2.04 -12.42 -0.11
C ASN A 88 -1.42 -12.39 1.31
N GLN A 89 -1.65 -11.30 2.05
CA GLN A 89 -1.13 -11.07 3.41
C GLN A 89 0.39 -10.86 3.50
N TYR A 90 1.09 -10.70 2.38
CA TYR A 90 2.52 -10.36 2.36
C TYR A 90 2.74 -8.90 1.96
N PRO A 91 3.34 -8.06 2.83
CA PRO A 91 3.71 -6.71 2.45
C PRO A 91 4.80 -6.76 1.37
N ILE A 92 4.72 -5.84 0.40
CA ILE A 92 5.75 -5.66 -0.61
C ILE A 92 6.42 -4.29 -0.46
N GLU A 93 7.74 -4.25 -0.60
CA GLU A 93 8.54 -3.04 -0.36
C GLU A 93 8.76 -2.20 -1.63
N GLY A 94 8.36 -2.70 -2.81
CA GLY A 94 8.53 -1.99 -4.07
C GLY A 94 7.60 -2.46 -5.19
N LEU A 95 7.42 -1.61 -6.19
CA LEU A 95 6.45 -1.80 -7.27
C LEU A 95 6.93 -2.78 -8.36
N ASN A 96 8.20 -3.20 -8.36
CA ASN A 96 8.77 -4.02 -9.44
C ASN A 96 8.03 -5.34 -9.66
N VAL A 97 7.58 -6.00 -8.58
CA VAL A 97 6.83 -7.25 -8.71
C VAL A 97 5.46 -7.03 -9.36
N LEU A 98 4.88 -5.83 -9.21
CA LEU A 98 3.58 -5.46 -9.76
C LEU A 98 3.60 -5.29 -11.28
N GLU A 99 4.77 -5.10 -11.89
CA GLU A 99 4.93 -5.07 -13.36
C GLU A 99 4.60 -6.42 -14.00
N PHE A 100 4.75 -7.51 -13.24
CA PHE A 100 4.56 -8.88 -13.72
C PHE A 100 3.22 -9.49 -13.32
N ILE A 101 2.32 -8.67 -12.76
CA ILE A 101 0.98 -9.07 -12.34
C ILE A 101 -0.01 -8.34 -13.23
N SER A 102 -0.85 -9.08 -13.94
CA SER A 102 -1.96 -8.53 -14.72
C SER A 102 -3.19 -8.39 -13.82
N LEU A 103 -4.09 -7.45 -14.11
CA LEU A 103 -5.36 -7.36 -13.37
C LEU A 103 -6.22 -8.63 -13.49
N SER A 104 -6.10 -9.38 -14.59
CA SER A 104 -6.73 -10.71 -14.76
C SER A 104 -6.28 -11.75 -13.73
N ASP A 105 -5.13 -11.55 -13.09
CA ASP A 105 -4.61 -12.48 -12.08
C ASP A 105 -5.15 -12.20 -10.68
N ILE A 106 -5.86 -11.08 -10.52
CA ILE A 106 -6.33 -10.57 -9.24
C ILE A 106 -7.76 -11.06 -8.99
N GLU A 107 -8.00 -11.52 -7.77
CA GLU A 107 -9.30 -11.99 -7.29
C GLU A 107 -10.05 -10.87 -6.56
N LYS A 108 -9.32 -10.08 -5.74
CA LYS A 108 -9.84 -8.93 -4.98
C LYS A 108 -8.78 -7.83 -4.84
N ILE A 109 -9.23 -6.58 -4.84
CA ILE A 109 -8.44 -5.41 -4.43
C ILE A 109 -9.30 -4.61 -3.46
N ASP A 110 -8.78 -4.36 -2.27
CA ASP A 110 -9.38 -3.46 -1.29
C ASP A 110 -8.46 -2.25 -1.07
N LEU A 111 -9.04 -1.06 -1.13
CA LEU A 111 -8.34 0.21 -0.96
C LEU A 111 -8.82 0.89 0.31
N TYR A 112 -7.94 1.04 1.28
CA TYR A 112 -8.24 1.74 2.53
C TYR A 112 -7.49 3.06 2.58
N LYS A 113 -8.25 4.14 2.76
CA LYS A 113 -7.72 5.50 2.93
C LYS A 113 -6.84 5.58 4.19
N PRO A 114 -5.88 6.53 4.24
CA PRO A 114 -5.07 6.79 5.43
C PRO A 114 -5.90 6.88 6.72
N SER A 115 -5.54 6.10 7.73
CA SER A 115 -6.20 6.06 9.04
C SER A 115 -5.26 5.48 10.10
N ASP A 116 -5.26 6.06 11.29
CA ASP A 116 -4.45 5.55 12.41
C ASP A 116 -4.89 4.14 12.85
N GLU A 117 -6.15 3.78 12.64
CA GLU A 117 -6.69 2.45 12.99
C GLU A 117 -6.02 1.32 12.18
N LEU A 118 -5.70 1.59 10.91
CA LEU A 118 -5.02 0.62 10.04
C LEU A 118 -3.64 0.24 10.58
N SER A 119 -2.99 1.16 11.30
CA SER A 119 -1.66 0.93 11.85
C SER A 119 -1.63 -0.15 12.93
N GLY A 120 -2.75 -0.33 13.65
CA GLY A 120 -2.91 -1.37 14.66
C GLY A 120 -3.03 -2.78 14.07
N ILE A 121 -3.47 -2.90 12.81
CA ILE A 121 -3.74 -4.19 12.16
C ILE A 121 -2.58 -4.57 11.22
N TYR A 122 -2.15 -3.63 10.37
CA TYR A 122 -1.19 -3.89 9.29
C TYR A 122 0.20 -3.27 9.55
N GLY A 123 0.38 -2.61 10.71
CA GLY A 123 1.64 -1.96 11.10
C GLY A 123 1.74 -0.50 10.66
N SER A 124 2.81 0.16 11.13
CA SER A 124 2.95 1.63 11.10
C SER A 124 2.91 2.28 9.71
N LEU A 125 3.14 1.53 8.63
CA LEU A 125 3.04 2.05 7.26
C LEU A 125 1.59 2.16 6.77
N ALA A 126 0.68 1.32 7.28
CA ALA A 126 -0.72 1.31 6.84
C ALA A 126 -1.48 2.58 7.22
N LYS A 127 -0.96 3.39 8.16
CA LYS A 127 -1.55 4.71 8.47
C LYS A 127 -1.56 5.66 7.27
N TYR A 128 -0.69 5.43 6.29
CA TYR A 128 -0.61 6.23 5.06
C TYR A 128 -1.47 5.68 3.92
N GLY A 129 -2.34 4.71 4.21
CA GLY A 129 -3.18 4.01 3.25
C GLY A 129 -2.73 2.57 3.04
N LEU A 130 -3.66 1.74 2.58
CA LEU A 130 -3.45 0.32 2.34
C LEU A 130 -4.09 -0.08 1.01
N ILE A 131 -3.33 -0.84 0.22
CA ILE A 131 -3.77 -1.55 -0.98
C ILE A 131 -3.64 -3.03 -0.67
N ASP A 132 -4.75 -3.68 -0.31
CA ASP A 132 -4.79 -5.12 -0.01
C ASP A 132 -5.27 -5.89 -1.24
N VAL A 133 -4.51 -6.92 -1.63
CA VAL A 133 -4.65 -7.59 -2.92
C VAL A 133 -4.71 -9.09 -2.69
N GLU A 134 -5.79 -9.70 -3.16
CA GLU A 134 -5.94 -11.15 -3.22
C GLU A 134 -5.77 -11.64 -4.64
N MET A 135 -4.90 -12.63 -4.83
CA MET A 135 -4.63 -13.24 -6.13
C MET A 135 -4.32 -14.72 -6.00
N ASN A 136 -4.24 -15.42 -7.14
CA ASN A 136 -3.92 -16.85 -7.13
C ASN A 136 -2.60 -17.17 -6.40
N ASN A 137 -2.71 -17.91 -5.29
CA ASN A 137 -1.59 -18.28 -4.40
C ASN A 137 -0.44 -19.04 -5.11
N ARG A 138 -0.73 -19.83 -6.14
CA ARG A 138 0.31 -20.55 -6.89
C ARG A 138 1.12 -19.59 -7.76
N LYS A 139 0.46 -18.64 -8.41
CA LYS A 139 1.11 -17.62 -9.22
C LYS A 139 1.91 -16.65 -8.36
N TRP A 140 1.32 -16.16 -7.26
CA TRP A 140 2.01 -15.29 -6.30
C TRP A 140 3.31 -15.88 -5.80
N ARG A 141 3.31 -17.14 -5.33
CA ARG A 141 4.51 -17.82 -4.84
C ARG A 141 5.65 -17.91 -5.87
N LYS A 142 5.33 -18.01 -7.17
CA LYS A 142 6.34 -18.01 -8.24
C LYS A 142 6.93 -16.62 -8.43
N LEU A 143 6.10 -15.59 -8.48
CA LEU A 143 6.52 -14.20 -8.65
C LEU A 143 7.34 -13.72 -7.45
N LYS A 144 6.87 -13.98 -6.23
CA LYS A 144 7.60 -13.66 -4.99
C LYS A 144 9.00 -14.28 -4.96
N ARG A 145 9.15 -15.54 -5.38
CA ARG A 145 10.47 -16.20 -5.44
C ARG A 145 11.43 -15.57 -6.46
N LYS A 146 10.90 -15.06 -7.57
CA LYS A 146 11.70 -14.52 -8.67
C LYS A 146 12.02 -13.03 -8.49
N TYR A 147 11.08 -12.26 -7.95
CA TYR A 147 11.12 -10.79 -7.92
C TYR A 147 10.95 -10.18 -6.53
N GLY A 148 10.54 -10.97 -5.53
CA GLY A 148 10.31 -10.51 -4.16
C GLY A 148 11.54 -10.62 -3.23
N ARG A 149 12.71 -10.96 -3.76
CA ARG A 149 13.98 -10.86 -3.04
C ARG A 149 14.57 -9.48 -3.29
N ARG A 150 14.46 -8.60 -2.31
CA ARG A 150 15.35 -7.45 -2.11
C ARG A 150 15.75 -7.42 -0.66
#